data_AF-A0A1E2S2P6-F1
#
_entry.id   AF-A0A1E2S2P6-F1
#
_cell.length_a   1.000
_cell.length_b   1.000
_cell.length_c   1.000
_cell.angle_alpha   90.00
_cell.angle_beta   90.00
_cell.angle_gamma   90.00
#
_symmetry.space_group_name_H-M   'P 1'
#
loop_
_entity.id
_entity.type
_entity.pdbx_description
1 polymer ?
#
loop_
_entity_poly.entity_id
_entity_poly.type
_entity_poly.pdbx_seq_one_letter_code
_entity_poly.pdbx_strand_id
1 'polypeptide(L)'
;MALSRLRGLAGLHLLGLNARALQVHPAAVEQDEAFQALSQTALQAAQEAGSEAIAAKQRDFLADALEAAEAAQSAASPQVAAARADGHKKAYAPWSEDEEQALIRRHEAGETVAAIAAAHGRKPGAIRSRLKKLELI
;
A
#
# COMPACT_ATOMS: atom_id res chain seq x y z
N MET A 1 -3.46 8.74 9.22
CA MET A 1 -2.67 9.74 8.46
C MET A 1 -1.47 9.00 7.88
N ALA A 2 -1.32 8.95 6.55
CA ALA A 2 -0.21 8.24 5.91
C ALA A 2 1.07 9.08 5.99
N LEU A 3 2.20 8.44 6.35
CA LEU A 3 3.53 9.07 6.44
C LEU A 3 4.01 9.70 5.11
N SER A 4 3.36 9.37 3.98
CA SER A 4 3.72 9.81 2.63
C SER A 4 3.63 11.31 2.38
N ARG A 5 3.05 12.09 3.31
CA ARG A 5 2.87 13.55 3.15
C ARG A 5 3.86 14.38 4.00
N LEU A 6 4.69 13.73 4.81
CA LEU A 6 5.64 14.41 5.67
C LEU A 6 6.87 14.85 4.86
N ARG A 7 7.18 16.16 4.94
CA ARG A 7 8.36 16.75 4.30
C ARG A 7 9.64 16.63 5.13
N GLY A 8 9.53 16.12 6.36
CA GLY A 8 10.65 15.96 7.27
C GLY A 8 10.20 15.30 8.56
N LEU A 9 11.18 14.95 9.40
CA LEU A 9 10.96 14.31 10.70
C LEU A 9 10.86 15.35 11.84
N ALA A 10 11.08 16.63 11.54
CA ALA A 10 10.97 17.71 12.53
C ALA A 10 9.52 17.79 13.06
N GLY A 11 9.37 17.70 14.38
CA GLY A 11 8.08 17.70 15.06
C GLY A 11 7.39 16.33 15.15
N LEU A 12 8.08 15.24 14.77
CA LEU A 12 7.58 13.88 14.99
C LEU A 12 7.86 13.46 16.44
N HIS A 13 6.82 13.05 17.17
CA HIS A 13 6.92 12.65 18.56
C HIS A 13 6.38 11.23 18.74
N LEU A 14 7.07 10.42 19.54
CA LEU A 14 6.60 9.11 19.95
C LEU A 14 5.59 9.26 21.09
N LEU A 15 4.35 8.87 20.84
CA LEU A 15 3.29 8.91 21.87
C LEU A 15 3.67 7.97 23.03
N GLY A 16 3.52 8.46 24.26
CA GLY A 16 3.89 7.71 25.47
C GLY A 16 5.38 7.79 25.83
N LEU A 17 6.21 8.41 24.99
CA LEU A 17 7.63 8.64 25.28
C LEU A 17 7.84 10.13 25.56
N ASN A 18 8.19 10.46 26.81
CA ASN A 18 8.51 11.84 27.15
C ASN A 18 9.98 12.15 26.77
N ALA A 19 10.29 13.42 26.52
CA ALA A 19 11.62 13.84 26.08
C ALA A 19 12.74 13.51 27.08
N ARG A 20 12.41 13.35 28.37
CA ARG A 20 13.37 12.99 29.43
C ARG A 20 13.55 11.48 29.60
N ALA A 21 12.70 10.65 29.01
CA ALA A 21 12.72 9.21 29.19
C ALA A 21 14.01 8.57 28.66
N LEU A 22 14.64 9.22 27.67
CA LEU A 22 15.91 8.78 27.08
C LEU A 22 17.13 9.41 27.77
N GLN A 23 16.94 10.38 28.67
CA GLN A 23 18.03 11.09 29.35
C GLN A 23 18.42 10.46 30.70
N VAL A 24 17.66 9.47 31.17
CA VAL A 24 17.84 8.88 32.51
C VAL A 24 18.72 7.63 32.52
N HIS A 25 18.85 6.94 31.39
CA HIS A 25 19.63 5.71 31.31
C HIS A 25 20.98 5.96 30.61
N PRO A 26 22.13 5.63 31.23
CA PRO A 26 23.46 5.94 30.68
C PRO A 26 23.67 5.45 29.24
N ALA A 27 23.25 4.21 28.93
CA ALA A 27 23.40 3.66 27.59
C ALA A 27 22.55 4.40 26.53
N ALA A 28 21.42 4.99 26.92
CA ALA A 28 20.59 5.75 25.98
C ALA A 28 21.23 7.11 25.65
N VAL A 29 21.84 7.75 26.66
CA VAL A 29 22.56 9.02 26.50
C VAL A 29 23.79 8.83 25.60
N GLU A 30 24.60 7.79 25.84
CA GLU A 30 25.79 7.50 25.02
C GLU A 30 25.43 7.26 23.54
N GLN A 31 24.34 6.52 23.28
CA GLN A 31 23.88 6.30 21.90
C GLN A 31 23.30 7.58 21.27
N ASP A 32 22.58 8.40 22.04
CA ASP A 32 22.06 9.68 21.55
C ASP A 32 23.20 10.61 21.12
N GLU A 33 24.27 10.71 21.92
CA GLU A 33 25.47 11.49 21.56
C GLU A 33 26.12 10.99 20.27
N ALA A 34 26.25 9.67 20.11
CA ALA A 34 26.78 9.07 18.90
C ALA A 34 25.90 9.40 17.67
N PHE A 35 24.58 9.31 17.80
CA PHE A 35 23.66 9.65 16.71
C PHE A 35 23.65 11.14 16.39
N GLN A 36 23.76 12.01 17.38
CA GLN A 36 23.87 13.46 17.17
C GLN A 36 25.14 13.80 16.41
N ALA A 37 26.29 13.21 16.77
CA ALA A 37 27.56 13.43 16.07
C ALA A 37 27.47 12.97 14.60
N LEU A 38 26.97 11.75 14.36
CA LEU A 38 26.76 11.22 13.02
C LEU A 38 25.80 12.09 12.20
N SER A 39 24.73 12.57 12.82
CA SER A 39 23.74 13.44 12.17
C SER A 39 24.36 14.78 11.76
N GLN A 40 25.17 15.40 12.62
CA GLN A 40 25.86 16.65 12.32
C GLN A 40 26.86 16.47 11.16
N THR A 41 27.66 15.41 11.17
CA THR A 41 28.58 15.10 10.07
C THR A 41 27.83 14.86 8.75
N ALA A 42 26.72 14.12 8.79
CA ALA A 42 25.89 13.90 7.60
C ALA A 42 25.28 15.20 7.07
N LEU A 43 24.84 16.10 7.95
CA LEU A 43 24.32 17.42 7.57
C LEU A 43 25.40 18.29 6.91
N GLN A 44 26.62 18.31 7.45
CA GLN A 44 27.74 19.03 6.85
C GLN A 44 28.07 18.48 5.46
N ALA A 45 28.21 17.16 5.33
CA ALA A 45 28.46 16.54 4.03
C ALA A 45 27.34 16.82 3.01
N ALA A 46 26.08 16.87 3.46
CA ALA A 46 24.94 17.22 2.61
C ALA A 46 24.97 18.71 2.19
N GLN A 47 25.34 19.61 3.10
CA GLN A 47 25.51 21.04 2.81
C GLN A 47 26.64 21.27 1.80
N GLU A 48 27.77 20.58 1.96
CA GLU A 48 28.93 20.65 1.05
C GLU A 48 28.62 20.09 -0.35
N ALA A 49 27.85 18.99 -0.43
CA ALA A 49 27.46 18.39 -1.70
C ALA A 49 26.56 19.30 -2.55
N GLY A 50 25.89 20.28 -1.93
CA GLY A 50 24.98 21.20 -2.61
C GLY A 50 23.63 20.58 -2.98
N SER A 51 22.67 21.45 -3.32
CA SER A 51 21.29 21.05 -3.58
C SER A 51 21.12 20.14 -4.80
N GLU A 52 21.98 20.26 -5.81
CA GLU A 52 21.89 19.50 -7.05
C GLU A 52 22.27 18.02 -6.85
N ALA A 53 23.34 17.75 -6.11
CA ALA A 53 23.75 16.38 -5.78
C ALA A 53 22.73 15.68 -4.85
N ILE A 54 22.13 16.43 -3.92
CA ILE A 54 21.05 15.91 -3.06
C ILE A 54 19.82 15.56 -3.90
N ALA A 55 19.42 16.43 -4.84
CA ALA A 55 18.28 16.18 -5.72
C ALA A 55 18.50 14.96 -6.62
N ALA A 56 19.74 14.71 -7.07
CA ALA A 56 20.08 13.50 -7.80
C ALA A 56 19.86 12.24 -6.95
N LYS A 57 20.43 12.19 -5.74
CA LYS A 57 20.25 11.05 -4.82
C LYS A 57 18.79 10.80 -4.46
N GLN A 58 18.00 11.86 -4.27
CA GLN A 58 16.57 11.75 -4.00
C GLN A 58 15.80 11.16 -5.19
N ARG A 59 16.12 11.57 -6.43
CA ARG A 59 15.53 10.99 -7.63
C ARG A 59 15.86 9.50 -7.76
N ASP A 60 17.12 9.14 -7.55
CA ASP A 60 17.57 7.75 -7.65
C ASP A 60 16.85 6.88 -6.61
N PHE A 61 16.77 7.36 -5.36
CA PHE A 61 15.98 6.71 -4.30
C PHE A 61 14.50 6.53 -4.66
N LEU A 62 13.87 7.56 -5.24
CA LEU A 62 12.47 7.48 -5.65
C LEU A 62 12.27 6.51 -6.82
N ALA A 63 13.21 6.42 -7.74
CA ALA A 63 13.18 5.45 -8.83
C ALA A 63 13.24 4.01 -8.28
N ASP A 64 14.21 3.74 -7.40
CA ASP A 64 14.37 2.42 -6.75
C ASP A 64 13.14 2.05 -5.92
N ALA A 65 12.61 3.00 -5.15
CA ALA A 65 11.43 2.78 -4.32
C ALA A 65 10.16 2.54 -5.17
N LEU A 66 10.03 3.21 -6.31
CA LEU A 66 8.91 3.01 -7.23
C LEU A 66 9.01 1.64 -7.91
N GLU A 67 10.20 1.25 -8.37
CA GLU A 67 10.45 -0.08 -8.94
C GLU A 67 10.13 -1.18 -7.90
N ALA A 68 10.57 -1.01 -6.66
CA ALA A 68 10.25 -1.93 -5.57
C ALA A 68 8.73 -1.96 -5.27
N ALA A 69 8.05 -0.82 -5.34
CA ALA A 69 6.60 -0.75 -5.14
C ALA A 69 5.82 -1.41 -6.28
N GLU A 70 6.27 -1.26 -7.53
CA GLU A 70 5.71 -1.93 -8.70
C GLU A 70 5.93 -3.45 -8.64
N ALA A 71 7.13 -3.90 -8.25
CA ALA A 71 7.41 -5.30 -8.01
C ALA A 71 6.51 -5.89 -6.90
N ALA A 72 6.30 -5.14 -5.82
CA ALA A 72 5.41 -5.55 -4.72
C ALA A 72 3.92 -5.59 -5.13
N GLN A 73 3.48 -4.72 -6.05
CA GLN A 73 2.12 -4.75 -6.59
C GLN A 73 1.90 -5.87 -7.63
N SER A 74 2.93 -6.20 -8.40
CA SER A 74 2.91 -7.28 -9.38
C SER A 74 3.01 -8.67 -8.73
N ALA A 75 3.61 -8.74 -7.54
CA ALA A 75 3.61 -9.95 -6.72
C ALA A 75 2.18 -10.27 -6.24
N ALA A 76 1.53 -11.23 -6.91
CA ALA A 76 0.22 -11.72 -6.50
C ALA A 76 0.28 -12.20 -5.04
N SER A 77 -0.56 -11.62 -4.17
CA SER A 77 -0.61 -12.04 -2.77
C SER A 77 -0.91 -13.54 -2.70
N PRO A 78 -0.28 -14.31 -1.78
CA PRO A 78 -0.48 -15.77 -1.69
C PRO A 78 -1.95 -16.17 -1.54
N GLN A 79 -2.78 -15.29 -0.96
CA GLN A 79 -4.23 -15.45 -0.86
C GLN A 79 -4.98 -15.38 -2.20
N VAL A 80 -4.50 -14.56 -3.16
CA VAL A 80 -5.05 -14.46 -4.52
C VAL A 80 -4.65 -15.69 -5.34
N ALA A 81 -3.42 -16.19 -5.14
CA ALA A 81 -2.97 -17.44 -5.76
C ALA A 81 -3.79 -18.65 -5.29
N ALA A 82 -4.04 -18.77 -3.99
CA ALA A 82 -4.90 -19.81 -3.42
C ALA A 82 -6.34 -19.72 -3.95
N ALA A 83 -6.93 -18.52 -4.00
CA ALA A 83 -8.30 -18.33 -4.49
C ALA A 83 -8.48 -18.68 -5.98
N ARG A 84 -7.42 -18.57 -6.80
CA ARG A 84 -7.42 -18.99 -8.21
C ARG A 84 -7.26 -20.50 -8.38
N ALA A 85 -6.59 -21.18 -7.46
CA ALA A 85 -6.44 -22.64 -7.45
C ALA A 85 -7.77 -23.35 -7.15
N ASP A 86 -8.65 -22.75 -6.34
CA ASP A 86 -9.98 -23.28 -6.00
C ASP A 86 -11.04 -23.14 -7.14
N GLY A 87 -10.61 -23.03 -8.39
CA GLY A 87 -11.50 -22.98 -9.57
C GLY A 87 -12.14 -21.62 -9.87
N HIS A 88 -11.92 -20.60 -9.03
CA HIS A 88 -12.39 -19.23 -9.27
C HIS A 88 -11.36 -18.42 -10.06
N LYS A 89 -11.26 -18.70 -11.36
CA LYS A 89 -10.27 -18.11 -12.28
C LYS A 89 -10.23 -16.57 -12.26
N LYS A 90 -11.33 -15.90 -11.89
CA LYS A 90 -11.46 -14.44 -11.82
C LYS A 90 -11.53 -13.87 -10.39
N ALA A 91 -11.05 -14.60 -9.38
CA ALA A 91 -10.97 -14.07 -8.02
C ALA A 91 -10.14 -12.77 -7.99
N TYR A 92 -10.71 -11.71 -7.40
CA TYR A 92 -10.14 -10.36 -7.29
C TYR A 92 -9.83 -9.63 -8.60
N ALA A 93 -10.20 -10.19 -9.76
CA ALA A 93 -10.05 -9.49 -11.04
C ALA A 93 -11.03 -8.30 -11.11
N PRO A 94 -10.61 -7.14 -11.68
CA PRO A 94 -11.52 -6.03 -11.94
C PRO A 94 -12.71 -6.49 -12.81
N TRP A 95 -13.84 -5.80 -12.68
CA TRP A 95 -15.01 -6.03 -13.53
C TRP A 95 -14.84 -5.20 -14.80
N SER A 96 -15.03 -5.81 -15.97
CA SER A 96 -15.10 -5.08 -17.23
C SER A 96 -16.53 -4.64 -17.51
N GLU A 97 -16.69 -3.60 -18.33
CA GLU A 97 -18.00 -3.09 -18.76
C GLU A 97 -18.86 -4.21 -19.36
N ASP A 98 -18.30 -5.01 -20.27
CA ASP A 98 -19.02 -6.14 -20.89
C ASP A 98 -19.49 -7.18 -19.85
N GLU A 99 -18.70 -7.40 -18.80
CA GLU A 99 -19.03 -8.34 -17.74
C GLU A 99 -20.14 -7.78 -16.84
N GLU A 100 -20.15 -6.47 -16.59
CA GLU A 100 -21.24 -5.80 -15.87
C GLU A 100 -22.53 -5.79 -16.69
N GLN A 101 -22.48 -5.49 -17.99
CA GLN A 101 -23.65 -5.55 -18.87
C GLN A 101 -24.23 -6.97 -18.97
N ALA A 102 -23.38 -7.99 -18.95
CA ALA A 102 -23.83 -9.38 -18.92
C ALA A 102 -24.39 -9.80 -17.55
N LEU A 103 -23.93 -9.18 -16.46
CA LEU A 103 -24.47 -9.36 -15.11
C LEU A 103 -25.88 -8.77 -15.00
N ILE A 104 -26.05 -7.52 -15.45
CA ILE A 104 -27.32 -6.79 -15.41
C ILE A 104 -28.40 -7.56 -16.18
N ARG A 105 -28.11 -7.92 -17.44
CA ARG A 105 -29.05 -8.67 -18.29
C ARG A 105 -29.52 -9.98 -17.67
N ARG A 106 -28.63 -10.74 -17.04
CA ARG A 106 -28.98 -12.01 -16.38
C ARG A 106 -29.79 -11.80 -15.10
N HIS A 107 -29.47 -10.76 -14.34
CA HIS A 107 -30.24 -10.39 -13.15
C HIS A 107 -31.66 -9.93 -13.52
N GLU A 108 -31.81 -9.10 -14.54
CA GLU A 108 -33.11 -8.65 -15.07
C GLU A 108 -33.92 -9.81 -15.66
N ALA A 109 -33.25 -10.82 -16.24
CA ALA A 109 -33.88 -12.06 -16.68
C ALA A 109 -34.33 -12.97 -15.51
N GLY A 110 -34.10 -12.57 -14.25
CA GLY A 110 -34.50 -13.31 -13.07
C GLY A 110 -33.62 -14.51 -12.74
N GLU A 111 -32.42 -14.61 -13.30
CA GLU A 111 -31.48 -15.69 -12.97
C GLU A 111 -31.04 -15.60 -11.51
N THR A 112 -30.87 -16.76 -10.87
CA THR A 112 -30.38 -16.80 -9.48
C THR A 112 -28.91 -16.36 -9.41
N VAL A 113 -28.54 -15.73 -8.29
CA VAL A 113 -27.15 -15.31 -8.00
C VAL A 113 -26.15 -16.47 -8.17
N ALA A 114 -26.56 -17.71 -7.87
CA ALA A 114 -25.71 -18.89 -8.02
C ALA A 114 -25.45 -19.24 -9.50
N ALA A 115 -26.48 -19.17 -10.36
CA ALA A 115 -26.35 -19.39 -11.79
C ALA A 115 -25.46 -18.31 -12.45
N ILE A 116 -25.70 -17.05 -12.08
CA ILE A 116 -24.88 -15.92 -12.54
C ILE A 116 -23.42 -16.08 -12.09
N ALA A 117 -23.18 -16.51 -10.84
CA ALA A 117 -21.84 -16.77 -10.32
C ALA A 117 -21.09 -17.84 -11.13
N ALA A 118 -21.77 -18.93 -11.49
CA ALA A 118 -21.20 -19.99 -12.32
C ALA A 118 -20.87 -19.48 -13.74
N ALA A 119 -21.79 -18.74 -14.38
CA ALA A 119 -21.58 -18.18 -15.72
C ALA A 119 -20.40 -17.20 -15.78
N HIS A 120 -20.19 -16.41 -14.72
CA HIS A 120 -19.09 -15.46 -14.63
C HIS A 120 -17.78 -16.08 -14.10
N GLY A 121 -17.80 -17.32 -13.58
CA GLY A 121 -16.65 -17.96 -12.94
C GLY A 121 -16.20 -17.24 -11.67
N ARG A 122 -17.13 -16.59 -10.96
CA ARG A 122 -16.89 -15.79 -9.74
C ARG A 122 -17.67 -16.36 -8.55
N LYS A 123 -17.30 -15.99 -7.33
CA LYS A 123 -18.03 -16.40 -6.12
C LYS A 123 -19.39 -15.68 -6.03
N PRO A 124 -20.44 -16.31 -5.48
CA PRO A 124 -21.75 -15.67 -5.29
C PRO A 124 -21.70 -14.34 -4.51
N GLY A 125 -20.81 -14.23 -3.53
CA GLY A 125 -20.59 -12.98 -2.79
C GLY A 125 -20.09 -11.82 -3.65
N ALA A 126 -19.30 -12.10 -4.70
CA ALA A 126 -18.83 -11.08 -5.64
C ALA A 126 -19.97 -10.56 -6.51
N ILE A 127 -20.91 -11.43 -6.90
CA ILE A 127 -22.12 -11.07 -7.64
C ILE A 127 -23.00 -10.15 -6.78
N ARG A 128 -23.31 -10.54 -5.54
CA ARG A 128 -24.14 -9.72 -4.62
C ARG A 128 -23.54 -8.34 -4.38
N SER A 129 -22.24 -8.28 -4.10
CA SER A 129 -21.53 -7.02 -3.87
C SER A 129 -21.62 -6.09 -5.09
N ARG A 130 -21.50 -6.66 -6.30
CA ARG A 130 -21.57 -5.88 -7.53
C ARG A 130 -23.00 -5.39 -7.82
N LEU A 131 -24.02 -6.23 -7.66
CA LEU A 131 -25.42 -5.83 -7.82
C LEU A 131 -25.81 -4.71 -6.84
N LYS A 132 -25.34 -4.79 -5.58
CA LYS A 132 -25.53 -3.72 -4.59
C LYS A 132 -24.87 -2.41 -5.01
N LYS A 133 -23.67 -2.48 -5.62
CA LYS A 133 -22.96 -1.29 -6.12
C LYS A 133 -23.66 -0.65 -7.32
N LEU A 134 -24.37 -1.45 -8.12
CA LEU A 134 -25.20 -1.01 -9.23
C LEU A 134 -26.62 -0.63 -8.81
N GLU A 135 -26.93 -0.65 -7.50
CA GLU A 135 -28.23 -0.31 -6.92
C GLU A 135 -29.41 -1.16 -7.44
N LEU A 136 -29.12 -2.39 -7.89
CA LEU A 136 -30.12 -3.33 -8.40
C LEU A 136 -30.73 -4.22 -7.31
N ILE A 137 -30.15 -4.20 -6.09
CA ILE A 137 -30.59 -4.90 -4.87
C ILE A 137 -30.25 -4.11 -3.61
#